data_AF-A0A2E0TES2-F1
#
_entry.id   AF-A0A2E0TES2-F1
#
_cell.length_a   1.000
_cell.length_b   1.000
_cell.length_c   1.000
_cell.angle_alpha   90.00
_cell.angle_beta   90.00
_cell.angle_gamma   90.00
#
_symmetry.space_group_name_H-M   'P 1'
#
loop_
_entity.id
_entity.type
_entity.pdbx_description
1 polymer ?
#
loop_
_entity_poly.entity_id
_entity_poly.type
_entity_poly.pdbx_seq_one_letter_code
_entity_poly.pdbx_strand_id
1 'polypeptide(L)'
;MAMNRPKMFAIWMGIALGGSGTIAVAFADAWTGPWGRFLTVVHLMPVLLATIFVQGPILKQPVLAPLGLNLKLGRWWLIAWLSPVLLLALGVLFAWLIFGVDPVLDAQSYVDHKRALLSGEALESFDAQLRESPPPSPIWFWLVVQGLPAGVTLNMLVALAGEIGFRGFLFREVRGGFWRRALLIGLAEAAFLALPAAFGHFFPEHPLRGAASIAAWALVASPVLVYLRVRADSTVAVAIFRGTVLALGVAAAEIAWTAEDWQRPFFGVAGVAAMLVALGACALHDRFVAKTRLIFAPAPGAEGQGAAKKKKQPAPSKAPDDETPDEAADASEEPAAASAARDA
;
A
#
# COMPACT_ATOMS: atom_id res chain seq x y z
N MET A 1 8.43 8.78 31.37
CA MET A 1 8.99 7.45 31.04
C MET A 1 9.01 7.31 29.52
N ALA A 2 10.17 7.13 28.89
CA ALA A 2 10.24 6.98 27.44
C ALA A 2 9.50 5.70 27.01
N MET A 3 8.50 5.81 26.15
CA MET A 3 7.75 4.66 25.66
C MET A 3 8.65 3.84 24.72
N ASN A 4 8.89 2.56 25.05
CA ASN A 4 9.59 1.68 24.15
C ASN A 4 8.70 1.33 22.94
N ARG A 5 9.34 1.04 21.79
CA ARG A 5 8.62 0.82 20.53
C ARG A 5 7.69 -0.41 20.53
N PRO A 6 8.03 -1.54 21.19
CA PRO A 6 7.09 -2.66 21.32
C PRO A 6 5.80 -2.27 22.05
N LYS A 7 5.89 -1.50 23.14
CA LYS A 7 4.72 -1.01 23.87
C LYS A 7 3.87 -0.07 23.03
N MET A 8 4.50 0.84 22.27
CA MET A 8 3.81 1.70 21.32
C MET A 8 3.07 0.90 20.24
N PHE A 9 3.73 -0.09 19.63
CA PHE A 9 3.11 -0.96 18.64
C PHE A 9 1.89 -1.68 19.24
N ALA A 10 2.02 -2.23 20.45
CA ALA A 10 0.93 -2.89 21.14
C ALA A 10 -0.24 -1.95 21.47
N ILE A 11 0.02 -0.72 21.90
CA ILE A 11 -1.02 0.29 22.15
C ILE A 11 -1.73 0.66 20.84
N TRP A 12 -0.97 0.95 19.79
CA TRP A 12 -1.53 1.27 18.48
C TRP A 12 -2.41 0.12 17.96
N MET A 13 -1.91 -1.12 18.08
CA MET A 13 -2.65 -2.31 17.68
C MET A 13 -3.90 -2.53 18.52
N GLY A 14 -3.81 -2.33 19.82
CA GLY A 14 -4.95 -2.47 20.74
C GLY A 14 -6.06 -1.49 20.41
N ILE A 15 -5.74 -0.24 20.06
CA ILE A 15 -6.73 0.76 19.63
C ILE A 15 -7.32 0.38 18.26
N ALA A 16 -6.46 0.02 17.30
CA ALA A 16 -6.89 -0.31 15.94
C ALA A 16 -7.77 -1.57 15.90
N LEU A 17 -7.32 -2.67 16.50
CA LEU A 17 -8.07 -3.93 16.58
C LEU A 17 -9.27 -3.82 17.53
N GLY A 18 -9.13 -3.14 18.66
CA GLY A 18 -10.22 -2.93 19.60
C GLY A 18 -11.36 -2.15 18.95
N GLY A 19 -11.06 -1.00 18.35
CA GLY A 19 -12.06 -0.19 17.65
C GLY A 19 -12.68 -0.91 16.45
N SER A 20 -11.86 -1.56 15.61
CA SER A 20 -12.36 -2.32 14.46
C SER A 20 -13.22 -3.52 14.89
N GLY A 21 -12.79 -4.24 15.93
CA GLY A 21 -13.53 -5.37 16.48
C GLY A 21 -14.85 -4.96 17.12
N THR A 22 -14.88 -3.84 17.85
CA THR A 22 -16.15 -3.30 18.36
C THR A 22 -17.11 -2.97 17.22
N ILE A 23 -16.64 -2.33 16.14
CA ILE A 23 -17.48 -2.06 14.96
C ILE A 23 -17.93 -3.37 14.30
N ALA A 24 -17.02 -4.33 14.12
CA ALA A 24 -17.32 -5.61 13.50
C ALA A 24 -18.43 -6.37 14.24
N VAL A 25 -18.33 -6.45 15.57
CA VAL A 25 -19.30 -7.14 16.43
C VAL A 25 -20.61 -6.36 16.54
N ALA A 26 -20.55 -5.03 16.74
CA ALA A 26 -21.75 -4.21 16.90
C ALA A 26 -22.62 -4.16 15.64
N PHE A 27 -22.02 -4.38 14.47
CA PHE A 27 -22.68 -4.36 13.17
C PHE A 27 -22.57 -5.69 12.43
N ALA A 28 -22.50 -6.81 13.16
CA ALA A 28 -22.29 -8.15 12.59
C ALA A 28 -23.23 -8.47 11.41
N ASP A 29 -24.52 -8.14 11.54
CA ASP A 29 -25.54 -8.44 10.51
C ASP A 29 -25.55 -7.45 9.34
N ALA A 30 -24.82 -6.33 9.45
CA ALA A 30 -24.85 -5.25 8.46
C ALA A 30 -23.70 -5.31 7.44
N TRP A 31 -22.73 -6.22 7.62
CA TRP A 31 -21.56 -6.37 6.74
C TRP A 31 -21.89 -6.88 5.35
N THR A 32 -22.91 -7.74 5.24
CA THR A 32 -23.37 -8.34 3.97
C THR A 32 -24.50 -7.53 3.32
N GLY A 33 -25.08 -6.58 4.05
CA GLY A 33 -26.20 -5.76 3.60
C GLY A 33 -25.81 -4.45 2.90
N PRO A 34 -26.80 -3.60 2.57
CA PRO A 34 -26.58 -2.31 1.88
C PRO A 34 -25.63 -1.35 2.61
N TRP A 35 -25.53 -1.50 3.94
CA TRP A 35 -24.66 -0.69 4.80
C TRP A 35 -23.20 -1.16 4.81
N GLY A 36 -22.88 -2.34 4.25
CA GLY A 36 -21.53 -2.90 4.28
C GLY A 36 -20.46 -1.97 3.69
N ARG A 37 -20.80 -1.22 2.63
CA ARG A 37 -19.90 -0.21 2.04
C ARG A 37 -19.62 0.97 2.99
N PHE A 38 -20.63 1.42 3.73
CA PHE A 38 -20.44 2.46 4.75
C PHE A 38 -19.58 1.95 5.90
N LEU A 39 -19.84 0.73 6.39
CA LEU A 39 -19.02 0.08 7.41
C LEU A 39 -17.57 -0.15 6.95
N THR A 40 -17.36 -0.33 5.65
CA THR A 40 -16.02 -0.38 5.03
C THR A 40 -15.23 0.91 5.30
N VAL A 41 -15.88 2.06 5.30
CA VAL A 41 -15.22 3.34 5.60
C VAL A 41 -15.01 3.49 7.11
N VAL A 42 -16.05 3.21 7.89
CA VAL A 42 -16.04 3.43 9.35
C VAL A 42 -15.00 2.54 10.05
N HIS A 43 -14.85 1.27 9.65
CA HIS A 43 -13.90 0.37 10.30
C HIS A 43 -12.43 0.74 10.08
N LEU A 44 -12.12 1.55 9.06
CA LEU A 44 -10.76 2.06 8.82
C LEU A 44 -10.40 3.24 9.75
N MET A 45 -11.40 3.92 10.34
CA MET A 45 -11.18 5.04 11.26
C MET A 45 -10.38 4.66 12.50
N PRO A 46 -10.60 3.52 13.18
CA PRO A 46 -9.75 3.04 14.27
C PRO A 46 -8.25 3.07 13.98
N VAL A 47 -7.81 2.72 12.76
CA VAL A 47 -6.39 2.75 12.36
C VAL A 47 -5.86 4.18 12.30
N LEU A 48 -6.63 5.09 11.71
CA LEU A 48 -6.30 6.50 11.63
C LEU A 48 -6.26 7.14 13.02
N LEU A 49 -7.27 6.88 13.84
CA LEU A 49 -7.37 7.40 15.21
C LEU A 49 -6.26 6.86 16.10
N ALA A 50 -5.94 5.56 16.02
CA ALA A 50 -4.79 4.98 16.70
C ALA A 50 -3.50 5.70 16.32
N THR A 51 -3.34 6.01 15.04
CA THR A 51 -2.15 6.73 14.54
C THR A 51 -2.07 8.15 15.11
N ILE A 52 -3.14 8.93 15.01
CA ILE A 52 -3.18 10.32 15.51
C ILE A 52 -2.96 10.35 17.02
N PHE A 53 -3.62 9.46 17.76
CA PHE A 53 -3.58 9.40 19.22
C PHE A 53 -2.20 8.97 19.74
N VAL A 54 -1.61 7.92 19.16
CA VAL A 54 -0.28 7.46 19.57
C VAL A 54 0.79 8.47 19.17
N GLN A 55 0.68 9.08 17.98
CA GLN A 55 1.72 9.98 17.49
C GLN A 55 1.69 11.37 18.14
N GLY A 56 0.51 11.97 18.32
CA GLY A 56 0.38 13.28 18.93
C GLY A 56 0.49 13.22 20.46
N PRO A 57 -0.59 12.84 21.18
CA PRO A 57 -0.60 12.79 22.64
C PRO A 57 0.51 11.96 23.28
N ILE A 58 0.77 10.73 22.79
CA ILE A 58 1.68 9.80 23.50
C ILE A 58 3.15 10.04 23.12
N LEU A 59 3.46 10.13 21.83
CA LEU A 59 4.84 10.33 21.35
C LEU A 59 5.27 11.79 21.29
N LYS A 60 4.34 12.76 21.36
CA LYS A 60 4.61 14.20 21.24
C LYS A 60 5.35 14.56 19.96
N GLN A 61 4.97 13.95 18.85
CA GLN A 61 5.56 14.16 17.54
C GLN A 61 4.60 14.92 16.61
N PRO A 62 5.11 15.67 15.62
CA PRO A 62 4.26 16.29 14.61
C PRO A 62 3.46 15.20 13.88
N VAL A 63 2.14 15.36 13.78
CA VAL A 63 1.22 14.29 13.34
C VAL A 63 1.33 14.05 11.82
N LEU A 64 1.40 15.09 11.00
CA LEU A 64 1.32 14.95 9.54
C LEU A 64 2.66 14.81 8.83
N ALA A 65 3.66 15.60 9.25
CA ALA A 65 4.96 15.67 8.57
C ALA A 65 5.66 14.32 8.36
N PRO A 66 5.68 13.38 9.33
CA PRO A 66 6.43 12.13 9.18
C PRO A 66 5.62 11.00 8.50
N LEU A 67 4.37 11.24 8.10
CA LEU A 67 3.50 10.20 7.52
C LEU A 67 3.76 9.93 6.03
N GLY A 68 4.63 10.70 5.38
CA GLY A 68 4.96 10.48 3.97
C GLY A 68 3.88 10.95 3.00
N LEU A 69 3.16 12.02 3.33
CA LEU A 69 2.09 12.58 2.49
C LEU A 69 2.64 13.45 1.35
N ASN A 70 3.74 13.03 0.75
CA ASN A 70 4.40 13.74 -0.34
C ASN A 70 3.54 13.61 -1.61
N LEU A 71 3.28 14.70 -2.32
CA LEU A 71 2.47 14.76 -3.55
C LEU A 71 3.29 14.90 -4.84
N LYS A 72 4.60 14.61 -4.78
CA LYS A 72 5.47 14.64 -5.95
C LYS A 72 5.10 13.51 -6.93
N LEU A 73 4.27 13.86 -7.90
CA LEU A 73 3.89 12.97 -8.99
C LEU A 73 5.12 12.48 -9.75
N GLY A 74 5.16 11.19 -10.04
CA GLY A 74 6.25 10.57 -10.78
C GLY A 74 5.85 9.22 -11.31
N ARG A 75 6.75 8.54 -12.03
CA ARG A 75 6.46 7.23 -12.65
C ARG A 75 5.87 6.19 -11.69
N TRP A 76 6.27 6.21 -10.41
CA TRP A 76 5.78 5.28 -9.40
C TRP A 76 4.33 5.54 -8.98
N TRP A 77 3.81 6.75 -9.18
CA TRP A 77 2.37 7.04 -9.00
C TRP A 77 1.55 6.42 -10.12
N LEU A 78 2.04 6.51 -11.35
CA LEU A 78 1.39 5.84 -12.49
C LEU A 78 1.42 4.33 -12.32
N ILE A 79 2.56 3.77 -11.87
CA ILE A 79 2.66 2.34 -11.53
C ILE A 79 1.67 2.00 -10.41
N ALA A 80 1.58 2.81 -9.35
CA ALA A 80 0.63 2.59 -8.27
C ALA A 80 -0.82 2.55 -8.77
N TRP A 81 -1.18 3.44 -9.68
CA TRP A 81 -2.54 3.56 -10.20
C TRP A 81 -2.90 2.46 -11.20
N LEU A 82 -1.98 2.07 -12.08
CA LEU A 82 -2.27 1.12 -13.16
C LEU A 82 -1.97 -0.34 -12.81
N SER A 83 -1.08 -0.62 -11.86
CA SER A 83 -0.76 -2.00 -11.48
C SER A 83 -1.95 -2.81 -10.94
N PRO A 84 -2.97 -2.23 -10.26
CA PRO A 84 -4.20 -2.94 -9.92
C PRO A 84 -4.95 -3.50 -11.13
N VAL A 85 -4.87 -2.87 -12.31
CA VAL A 85 -5.46 -3.40 -13.54
C VAL A 85 -4.73 -4.66 -14.00
N LEU A 86 -3.39 -4.65 -13.93
CA LEU A 86 -2.60 -5.84 -14.21
C LEU A 86 -2.88 -6.96 -13.19
N LEU A 87 -3.05 -6.61 -11.91
CA LEU A 87 -3.42 -7.57 -10.87
C LEU A 87 -4.82 -8.13 -11.07
N LEU A 88 -5.77 -7.34 -11.56
CA LEU A 88 -7.09 -7.83 -11.95
C LEU A 88 -6.96 -8.87 -13.07
N ALA A 89 -6.24 -8.55 -14.14
CA ALA A 89 -6.04 -9.45 -15.27
C ALA A 89 -5.35 -10.76 -14.83
N LEU A 90 -4.30 -10.68 -14.01
CA LEU A 90 -3.64 -11.85 -13.44
C LEU A 90 -4.55 -12.63 -12.49
N GLY A 91 -5.35 -11.94 -11.68
CA GLY A 91 -6.31 -12.58 -10.77
C GLY A 91 -7.40 -13.33 -11.54
N VAL A 92 -7.92 -12.76 -12.62
CA VAL A 92 -8.88 -13.44 -13.51
C VAL A 92 -8.21 -14.66 -14.16
N LEU A 93 -6.98 -14.50 -14.66
CA LEU A 93 -6.21 -15.61 -15.22
C LEU A 93 -6.02 -16.75 -14.20
N PHE A 94 -5.65 -16.44 -12.96
CA PHE A 94 -5.49 -17.46 -11.92
C PHE A 94 -6.81 -18.06 -11.46
N ALA A 95 -7.91 -17.30 -11.44
CA ALA A 95 -9.23 -17.86 -11.14
C ALA A 95 -9.62 -18.91 -12.19
N TRP A 96 -9.37 -18.61 -13.46
CA TRP A 96 -9.56 -19.57 -14.56
C TRP A 96 -8.62 -20.78 -14.45
N LEU A 97 -7.32 -20.57 -14.29
CA LEU A 97 -6.34 -21.67 -14.25
C LEU A 97 -6.45 -22.59 -13.04
N ILE A 98 -6.82 -22.05 -11.87
CA ILE A 98 -6.85 -22.81 -10.60
C ILE A 98 -8.22 -23.43 -10.36
N PHE A 99 -9.29 -22.71 -10.70
CA PHE A 99 -10.67 -23.08 -10.32
C PHE A 99 -11.58 -23.34 -11.53
N GLY A 100 -11.12 -23.13 -12.76
CA GLY A 100 -11.94 -23.30 -13.96
C GLY A 100 -13.03 -22.24 -14.11
N VAL A 101 -12.87 -21.07 -13.50
CA VAL A 101 -13.83 -19.96 -13.59
C VAL A 101 -13.74 -19.33 -14.97
N ASP A 102 -14.79 -19.49 -15.78
CA ASP A 102 -14.88 -18.84 -17.08
C ASP A 102 -15.10 -17.33 -16.92
N PRO A 103 -14.21 -16.48 -17.47
CA PRO A 103 -14.33 -15.05 -17.33
C PRO A 103 -15.43 -14.46 -18.20
N VAL A 104 -16.24 -13.58 -17.62
CA VAL A 104 -17.28 -12.83 -18.32
C VAL A 104 -16.62 -11.61 -19.00
N LEU A 105 -16.34 -11.74 -20.30
CA LEU A 105 -15.63 -10.71 -21.08
C LEU A 105 -16.50 -10.00 -22.11
N ASP A 106 -17.63 -10.59 -22.49
CA ASP A 106 -18.54 -10.05 -23.48
C ASP A 106 -19.84 -9.53 -22.82
N ALA A 107 -20.51 -8.63 -23.54
CA ALA A 107 -21.72 -7.97 -23.07
C ALA A 107 -22.92 -8.93 -22.96
N GLN A 108 -22.99 -9.97 -23.78
CA GLN A 108 -24.12 -10.89 -23.81
C GLN A 108 -24.11 -11.78 -22.56
N SER A 109 -22.98 -12.43 -22.27
CA SER A 109 -22.80 -13.24 -21.06
C SER A 109 -23.05 -12.41 -19.79
N TYR A 110 -22.59 -11.16 -19.77
CA TYR A 110 -22.87 -10.23 -18.66
C TYR A 110 -24.37 -9.96 -18.48
N VAL A 111 -25.08 -9.66 -19.56
CA VAL A 111 -26.53 -9.42 -19.53
C VAL A 111 -27.29 -10.66 -19.08
N ASP A 112 -26.94 -11.83 -19.62
CA ASP A 112 -27.62 -13.09 -19.30
C ASP A 112 -27.46 -13.45 -17.82
N HIS A 113 -26.26 -13.25 -17.25
CA HIS A 113 -26.03 -13.43 -15.82
C HIS A 113 -26.82 -12.43 -14.96
N LYS A 114 -26.93 -11.16 -15.36
CA LYS A 114 -27.74 -10.18 -14.62
C LYS A 114 -29.23 -10.51 -14.68
N ARG A 115 -29.75 -10.90 -15.85
CA ARG A 115 -31.16 -11.30 -15.99
C ARG A 115 -31.51 -12.49 -15.09
N ALA A 116 -30.59 -13.45 -14.93
CA ALA A 116 -30.82 -14.62 -14.10
C ALA A 116 -31.04 -14.30 -12.61
N LEU A 117 -30.67 -13.09 -12.15
CA LEU A 117 -30.85 -12.64 -10.76
C LEU A 117 -32.10 -11.81 -10.55
N LEU A 118 -32.77 -11.41 -11.63
CA LEU A 118 -33.87 -10.45 -11.59
C LEU A 118 -35.18 -11.18 -11.93
N SER A 119 -36.26 -10.74 -11.30
CA SER A 119 -37.60 -11.27 -11.55
C SER A 119 -38.64 -10.17 -11.43
N GLY A 120 -39.77 -10.33 -12.11
CA GLY A 120 -40.88 -9.36 -12.09
C GLY A 120 -40.46 -7.98 -12.61
N GLU A 121 -40.91 -6.93 -11.93
CA GLU A 121 -40.69 -5.53 -12.31
C GLU A 121 -39.20 -5.15 -12.41
N ALA A 122 -38.33 -5.78 -11.62
CA ALA A 122 -36.88 -5.53 -11.68
C ALA A 122 -36.27 -6.04 -13.00
N LEU A 123 -36.79 -7.14 -13.55
CA LEU A 123 -36.35 -7.65 -14.85
C LEU A 123 -36.87 -6.77 -15.98
N GLU A 124 -38.13 -6.35 -15.91
CA GLU A 124 -38.73 -5.45 -16.93
C GLU A 124 -38.01 -4.09 -17.00
N SER A 125 -37.71 -3.49 -15.84
CA SER A 125 -36.98 -2.22 -15.78
C SER A 125 -35.52 -2.36 -16.25
N PHE A 126 -34.87 -3.49 -15.95
CA PHE A 126 -33.54 -3.79 -16.49
C PHE A 126 -33.57 -3.96 -18.00
N ASP A 127 -34.54 -4.70 -18.54
CA ASP A 127 -34.71 -4.89 -19.99
C ASP A 127 -35.04 -3.58 -20.71
N ALA A 128 -35.83 -2.69 -20.10
CA ALA A 128 -36.06 -1.35 -20.62
C ALA A 128 -34.76 -0.55 -20.70
N GLN A 129 -33.96 -0.53 -19.61
CA GLN A 129 -32.65 0.15 -19.60
C GLN A 129 -31.68 -0.43 -20.63
N LEU A 130 -31.65 -1.74 -20.84
CA LEU A 130 -30.81 -2.38 -21.84
C LEU A 130 -31.15 -1.94 -23.28
N ARG A 131 -32.44 -1.68 -23.56
CA ARG A 131 -32.87 -1.18 -24.88
C ARG A 131 -32.46 0.27 -25.10
N GLU A 132 -32.51 1.09 -24.04
CA GLU A 132 -32.13 2.50 -24.11
C GLU A 132 -30.61 2.71 -24.10
N SER A 133 -29.88 1.86 -23.38
CA SER A 133 -28.44 1.99 -23.14
C SER A 133 -27.80 0.60 -23.04
N PRO A 134 -27.53 -0.05 -24.19
CA PRO A 134 -26.88 -1.35 -24.20
C PRO A 134 -25.46 -1.25 -23.63
N PRO A 135 -25.00 -2.26 -22.86
CA PRO A 135 -23.67 -2.25 -22.30
C PRO A 135 -22.62 -2.21 -23.42
N PRO A 136 -21.57 -1.39 -23.28
CA PRO A 136 -20.50 -1.33 -24.27
C PRO A 136 -19.76 -2.66 -24.34
N SER A 137 -19.35 -3.03 -25.55
CA SER A 137 -18.50 -4.20 -25.80
C SER A 137 -17.08 -3.75 -26.17
N PRO A 138 -16.03 -4.32 -25.56
CA PRO A 138 -16.07 -5.38 -24.56
C PRO A 138 -16.35 -4.87 -23.14
N ILE A 139 -17.18 -5.58 -22.37
CA ILE A 139 -17.67 -5.12 -21.06
C ILE A 139 -16.55 -4.97 -20.03
N TRP A 140 -15.54 -5.85 -20.07
CA TRP A 140 -14.40 -5.81 -19.15
C TRP A 140 -13.64 -4.48 -19.24
N PHE A 141 -13.50 -3.91 -20.45
CA PHE A 141 -12.79 -2.66 -20.67
C PHE A 141 -13.54 -1.50 -19.99
N TRP A 142 -14.86 -1.47 -20.17
CA TRP A 142 -15.72 -0.48 -19.54
C TRP A 142 -15.67 -0.54 -18.01
N LEU A 143 -15.77 -1.73 -17.43
CA LEU A 143 -15.68 -1.94 -15.98
C LEU A 143 -14.35 -1.41 -15.41
N VAL A 144 -13.24 -1.65 -16.12
CA VAL A 144 -11.91 -1.15 -15.73
C VAL A 144 -11.84 0.38 -15.84
N VAL A 145 -12.31 0.94 -16.96
CA VAL A 145 -12.30 2.39 -17.21
C VAL A 145 -13.11 3.15 -16.17
N GLN A 146 -14.25 2.60 -15.71
CA GLN A 146 -15.02 3.21 -14.62
C GLN A 146 -14.32 3.06 -13.25
N GLY A 147 -13.68 1.93 -12.98
CA GLY A 147 -13.00 1.68 -11.72
C GLY A 147 -11.75 2.54 -11.50
N LEU A 148 -11.03 2.91 -12.56
CA LEU A 148 -9.79 3.68 -12.46
C LEU A 148 -9.97 5.07 -11.84
N PRO A 149 -10.89 5.95 -12.31
CA PRO A 149 -11.21 7.23 -11.66
C PRO A 149 -11.79 7.05 -10.25
N ALA A 150 -12.64 6.04 -10.05
CA ALA A 150 -13.17 5.73 -8.72
C ALA A 150 -12.05 5.39 -7.72
N GLY A 151 -10.97 4.78 -8.20
CA GLY A 151 -9.79 4.43 -7.40
C GLY A 151 -9.03 5.62 -6.84
N VAL A 152 -8.85 6.69 -7.63
CA VAL A 152 -8.09 7.90 -7.24
C VAL A 152 -8.94 8.96 -6.53
N THR A 153 -10.24 8.74 -6.39
CA THR A 153 -11.18 9.67 -5.74
C THR A 153 -11.54 9.19 -4.33
N LEU A 154 -12.80 8.83 -4.07
CA LEU A 154 -13.26 8.48 -2.72
C LEU A 154 -12.55 7.23 -2.18
N ASN A 155 -12.30 6.22 -3.03
CA ASN A 155 -11.61 5.01 -2.59
C ASN A 155 -10.17 5.28 -2.14
N MET A 156 -9.47 6.22 -2.78
CA MET A 156 -8.14 6.64 -2.33
C MET A 156 -8.21 7.27 -0.94
N LEU A 157 -9.18 8.16 -0.68
CA LEU A 157 -9.31 8.81 0.63
C LEU A 157 -9.60 7.79 1.74
N VAL A 158 -10.48 6.82 1.46
CA VAL A 158 -10.81 5.72 2.36
C VAL A 158 -9.57 4.86 2.60
N ALA A 159 -8.87 4.45 1.53
CA ALA A 159 -7.63 3.68 1.63
C ALA A 159 -6.53 4.44 2.39
N LEU A 160 -6.44 5.75 2.21
CA LEU A 160 -5.44 6.60 2.85
C LEU A 160 -5.58 6.58 4.38
N ALA A 161 -6.80 6.51 4.91
CA ALA A 161 -7.03 6.40 6.36
C ALA A 161 -6.33 5.16 6.96
N GLY A 162 -6.38 4.04 6.26
CA GLY A 162 -5.65 2.82 6.64
C GLY A 162 -4.15 2.93 6.38
N GLU A 163 -3.75 3.39 5.18
CA GLU A 163 -2.34 3.44 4.80
C GLU A 163 -1.51 4.45 5.60
N ILE A 164 -2.12 5.51 6.13
CA ILE A 164 -1.48 6.40 7.11
C ILE A 164 -0.99 5.61 8.32
N GLY A 165 -1.78 4.64 8.81
CA GLY A 165 -1.38 3.79 9.93
C GLY A 165 -0.33 2.76 9.54
N PHE A 166 -0.60 1.99 8.48
CA PHE A 166 0.28 0.88 8.09
C PHE A 166 1.59 1.36 7.42
N ARG A 167 1.49 2.17 6.35
CA ARG A 167 2.64 2.59 5.51
C ARG A 167 3.15 4.00 5.82
N GLY A 168 2.45 4.74 6.66
CA GLY A 168 2.95 5.96 7.29
C GLY A 168 3.59 5.67 8.65
N PHE A 169 2.75 5.45 9.66
CA PHE A 169 3.17 5.34 11.07
C PHE A 169 3.99 4.08 11.37
N LEU A 170 3.44 2.89 11.14
CA LEU A 170 4.16 1.64 11.43
C LEU A 170 5.41 1.50 10.55
N PHE A 171 5.35 1.94 9.30
CA PHE A 171 6.53 1.98 8.44
C PHE A 171 7.66 2.81 9.03
N ARG A 172 7.41 3.91 9.74
CA ARG A 172 8.49 4.65 10.42
C ARG A 172 8.96 3.96 11.68
N GLU A 173 8.02 3.43 12.44
CA GLU A 173 8.25 3.01 13.81
C GLU A 173 8.83 1.60 13.95
N VAL A 174 8.43 0.67 13.10
CA VAL A 174 8.95 -0.70 13.11
C VAL A 174 10.40 -0.69 12.60
N ARG A 175 11.37 -0.95 13.47
CA ARG A 175 12.79 -0.99 13.08
C ARG A 175 13.16 -2.27 12.34
N GLY A 176 14.29 -2.24 11.64
CA GLY A 176 14.89 -3.38 10.96
C GLY A 176 14.93 -3.19 9.44
N GLY A 177 15.44 -4.22 8.78
CA GLY A 177 15.50 -4.29 7.32
C GLY A 177 14.12 -4.40 6.67
N PHE A 178 14.11 -4.39 5.35
CA PHE A 178 12.91 -4.40 4.51
C PHE A 178 11.92 -5.50 4.93
N TRP A 179 12.36 -6.76 4.98
CA TRP A 179 11.49 -7.91 5.24
C TRP A 179 10.84 -7.87 6.61
N ARG A 180 11.62 -7.60 7.66
CA ARG A 180 11.08 -7.50 9.03
C ARG A 180 10.00 -6.44 9.11
N ARG A 181 10.24 -5.27 8.51
CA ARG A 181 9.28 -4.16 8.51
C ARG A 181 8.02 -4.52 7.72
N ALA A 182 8.18 -5.00 6.49
CA ALA A 182 7.08 -5.41 5.63
C ALA A 182 6.21 -6.50 6.24
N LEU A 183 6.82 -7.55 6.79
CA LEU A 183 6.08 -8.68 7.37
C LEU A 183 5.36 -8.31 8.67
N LEU A 184 5.97 -7.49 9.54
CA LEU A 184 5.30 -7.02 10.77
C LEU A 184 4.11 -6.11 10.45
N ILE A 185 4.25 -5.24 9.44
CA ILE A 185 3.12 -4.42 8.96
C ILE A 185 2.06 -5.30 8.31
N GLY A 186 2.45 -6.30 7.53
CA GLY A 186 1.53 -7.24 6.89
C GLY A 186 0.76 -8.08 7.91
N LEU A 187 1.42 -8.50 8.99
CA LEU A 187 0.77 -9.24 10.08
C LEU A 187 -0.21 -8.35 10.85
N ALA A 188 0.16 -7.11 11.12
CA ALA A 188 -0.73 -6.11 11.72
C ALA A 188 -2.01 -5.92 10.89
N GLU A 189 -1.82 -5.77 9.58
CA GLU A 189 -2.91 -5.58 8.64
C GLU A 189 -3.77 -6.84 8.47
N ALA A 190 -3.15 -8.02 8.40
CA ALA A 190 -3.84 -9.30 8.33
C ALA A 190 -4.75 -9.49 9.55
N ALA A 191 -4.26 -9.23 10.76
CA ALA A 191 -5.06 -9.29 11.98
C ALA A 191 -6.24 -8.30 11.93
N PHE A 192 -6.01 -7.09 11.41
CA PHE A 192 -7.04 -6.07 11.29
C PHE A 192 -8.13 -6.43 10.26
N LEU A 193 -7.77 -6.96 9.10
CA LEU A 193 -8.71 -7.30 8.03
C LEU A 193 -9.41 -8.65 8.24
N ALA A 194 -8.75 -9.61 8.86
CA ALA A 194 -9.33 -10.94 9.09
C ALA A 194 -10.57 -10.89 10.00
N LEU A 195 -10.63 -9.94 10.93
CA LEU A 195 -11.73 -9.83 11.88
C LEU A 195 -13.07 -9.46 11.20
N PRO A 196 -13.22 -8.35 10.48
CA PRO A 196 -14.46 -8.07 9.75
C PRO A 196 -14.73 -9.09 8.63
N ALA A 197 -13.68 -9.67 8.02
CA ALA A 197 -13.86 -10.74 7.03
C ALA A 197 -14.50 -12.00 7.62
N ALA A 198 -14.21 -12.34 8.88
CA ALA A 198 -14.87 -13.44 9.58
C ALA A 198 -16.38 -13.18 9.82
N PHE A 199 -16.83 -11.93 9.74
CA PHE A 199 -18.25 -11.53 9.76
C PHE A 199 -18.85 -11.36 8.35
N GLY A 200 -18.15 -11.80 7.31
CA GLY A 200 -18.64 -11.78 5.93
C GLY A 200 -18.27 -10.52 5.13
N HIS A 201 -17.47 -9.61 5.69
CA HIS A 201 -16.93 -8.49 4.90
C HIS A 201 -16.07 -9.01 3.74
N PHE A 202 -16.41 -8.61 2.51
CA PHE A 202 -15.89 -9.14 1.24
C PHE A 202 -16.24 -10.61 0.92
N PHE A 203 -16.58 -11.43 1.93
CA PHE A 203 -16.78 -12.87 1.78
C PHE A 203 -18.09 -13.33 2.45
N PRO A 204 -19.25 -12.93 1.92
CA PRO A 204 -20.55 -13.22 2.53
C PRO A 204 -20.90 -14.71 2.57
N GLU A 205 -20.40 -15.51 1.62
CA GLU A 205 -20.73 -16.94 1.48
C GLU A 205 -19.74 -17.82 2.25
N HIS A 206 -18.46 -17.44 2.26
CA HIS A 206 -17.41 -18.21 2.94
C HIS A 206 -16.54 -17.37 3.89
N PRO A 207 -17.09 -16.80 4.99
CA PRO A 207 -16.38 -15.85 5.84
C PRO A 207 -15.03 -16.35 6.40
N LEU A 208 -14.95 -17.60 6.85
CA LEU A 208 -13.69 -18.14 7.42
C LEU A 208 -12.61 -18.38 6.36
N ARG A 209 -12.99 -18.88 5.17
CA ARG A 209 -12.06 -19.05 4.04
C ARG A 209 -11.62 -17.69 3.50
N GLY A 210 -12.55 -16.75 3.45
CA GLY A 210 -12.30 -15.36 3.12
C GLY A 210 -11.32 -14.68 4.08
N ALA A 211 -11.53 -14.81 5.39
CA ALA A 211 -10.64 -14.29 6.42
C ALA A 211 -9.22 -14.86 6.29
N ALA A 212 -9.08 -16.16 6.01
CA ALA A 212 -7.78 -16.76 5.74
C ALA A 212 -7.14 -16.21 4.45
N SER A 213 -7.94 -16.04 3.39
CA SER A 213 -7.49 -15.54 2.09
C SER A 213 -7.01 -14.09 2.16
N ILE A 214 -7.78 -13.20 2.81
CA ILE A 214 -7.38 -11.79 2.97
C ILE A 214 -6.19 -11.62 3.92
N ALA A 215 -6.05 -12.48 4.94
CA ALA A 215 -4.88 -12.50 5.80
C ALA A 215 -3.62 -12.90 5.00
N ALA A 216 -3.70 -13.95 4.19
CA ALA A 216 -2.62 -14.36 3.29
C ALA A 216 -2.31 -13.24 2.28
N TRP A 217 -3.34 -12.61 1.72
CA TRP A 217 -3.17 -11.49 0.82
C TRP A 217 -2.47 -10.31 1.49
N ALA A 218 -2.84 -9.93 2.71
CA ALA A 218 -2.20 -8.83 3.43
C ALA A 218 -0.70 -9.09 3.71
N LEU A 219 -0.34 -10.33 4.04
CA LEU A 219 1.06 -10.74 4.24
C LEU A 219 1.90 -10.61 2.97
N VAL A 220 1.33 -10.99 1.81
CA VAL A 220 2.03 -10.90 0.50
C VAL A 220 2.00 -9.49 -0.08
N ALA A 221 0.88 -8.78 0.08
CA ALA A 221 0.73 -7.41 -0.39
C ALA A 221 1.65 -6.46 0.36
N SER A 222 1.85 -6.66 1.67
CA SER A 222 2.64 -5.73 2.47
C SER A 222 4.06 -5.44 1.96
N PRO A 223 4.90 -6.42 1.59
CA PRO A 223 6.20 -6.12 0.97
C PRO A 223 6.06 -5.37 -0.36
N VAL A 224 5.05 -5.66 -1.19
CA VAL A 224 4.78 -4.91 -2.42
C VAL A 224 4.44 -3.44 -2.12
N LEU A 225 3.55 -3.20 -1.15
CA LEU A 225 3.13 -1.87 -0.75
C LEU A 225 4.24 -1.07 -0.06
N VAL A 226 5.07 -1.73 0.76
CA VAL A 226 6.26 -1.11 1.36
C VAL A 226 7.29 -0.76 0.29
N TYR A 227 7.48 -1.65 -0.70
CA TYR A 227 8.36 -1.38 -1.82
C TYR A 227 7.88 -0.16 -2.62
N LEU A 228 6.58 -0.12 -2.95
CA LEU A 228 5.94 1.01 -3.61
C LEU A 228 6.07 2.31 -2.80
N ARG A 229 5.83 2.26 -1.48
CA ARG A 229 5.97 3.39 -0.57
C ARG A 229 7.36 4.02 -0.63
N VAL A 230 8.41 3.20 -0.60
CA VAL A 230 9.80 3.68 -0.64
C VAL A 230 10.15 4.23 -2.01
N ARG A 231 9.70 3.57 -3.09
CA ARG A 231 10.02 3.99 -4.45
C ARG A 231 9.29 5.25 -4.91
N ALA A 232 8.04 5.42 -4.48
CA ALA A 232 7.25 6.61 -4.73
C ALA A 232 7.56 7.75 -3.74
N ASP A 233 8.26 7.43 -2.64
CA ASP A 233 8.37 8.28 -1.45
C ASP A 233 7.02 8.90 -1.01
N SER A 234 5.93 8.14 -1.15
CA SER A 234 4.59 8.63 -0.86
C SER A 234 3.66 7.54 -0.34
N THR A 235 3.00 7.81 0.79
CA THR A 235 1.90 7.00 1.32
C THR A 235 0.63 7.20 0.50
N VAL A 236 0.47 8.37 -0.13
CA VAL A 236 -0.66 8.66 -1.03
C VAL A 236 -0.58 7.77 -2.27
N ALA A 237 0.61 7.53 -2.83
CA ALA A 237 0.76 6.57 -3.93
C ALA A 237 0.30 5.15 -3.54
N VAL A 238 0.59 4.70 -2.31
CA VAL A 238 0.08 3.40 -1.82
C VAL A 238 -1.44 3.43 -1.64
N ALA A 239 -1.98 4.54 -1.15
CA ALA A 239 -3.43 4.73 -1.01
C ALA A 239 -4.14 4.73 -2.37
N ILE A 240 -3.52 5.27 -3.42
CA ILE A 240 -4.04 5.17 -4.80
C ILE A 240 -4.08 3.71 -5.24
N PHE A 241 -2.99 2.96 -5.06
CA PHE A 241 -2.97 1.54 -5.40
C PHE A 241 -4.11 0.78 -4.71
N ARG A 242 -4.25 0.97 -3.39
CA ARG A 242 -5.29 0.27 -2.62
C ARG A 242 -6.70 0.77 -2.94
N GLY A 243 -6.88 2.07 -3.14
CA GLY A 243 -8.14 2.66 -3.56
C GLY A 243 -8.59 2.10 -4.91
N THR A 244 -7.67 1.95 -5.86
CA THR A 244 -7.96 1.33 -7.16
C THR A 244 -8.24 -0.17 -7.05
N VAL A 245 -7.55 -0.92 -6.18
CA VAL A 245 -7.92 -2.32 -5.87
C VAL A 245 -9.35 -2.42 -5.35
N LEU A 246 -9.74 -1.56 -4.41
CA LEU A 246 -11.10 -1.52 -3.86
C LEU A 246 -12.14 -1.17 -4.94
N ALA A 247 -11.85 -0.16 -5.77
CA ALA A 247 -12.74 0.27 -6.85
C ALA A 247 -12.92 -0.82 -7.92
N LEU A 248 -11.82 -1.48 -8.31
CA LEU A 248 -11.85 -2.58 -9.26
C LEU A 248 -12.44 -3.87 -8.66
N GLY A 249 -12.69 -3.94 -7.36
CA GLY A 249 -13.35 -5.08 -6.73
C GLY A 249 -14.73 -5.39 -7.34
N VAL A 250 -15.45 -4.37 -7.82
CA VAL A 250 -16.69 -4.57 -8.58
C VAL A 250 -16.39 -5.26 -9.91
N ALA A 251 -15.42 -4.75 -10.68
CA ALA A 251 -15.00 -5.38 -11.94
C ALA A 251 -14.53 -6.83 -11.73
N ALA A 252 -13.81 -7.11 -10.64
CA ALA A 252 -13.40 -8.46 -10.28
C ALA A 252 -14.57 -9.40 -10.05
N ALA A 253 -15.60 -8.94 -9.32
CA ALA A 253 -16.80 -9.74 -9.06
C ALA A 253 -17.63 -9.98 -10.33
N GLU A 254 -17.75 -8.99 -11.21
CA GLU A 254 -18.51 -9.12 -12.46
C GLU A 254 -17.79 -9.99 -13.50
N ILE A 255 -16.47 -9.84 -13.64
CA ILE A 255 -15.68 -10.62 -14.61
C ILE A 255 -15.51 -12.07 -14.13
N ALA A 256 -15.32 -12.30 -12.84
CA ALA A 256 -15.22 -13.65 -12.26
C ALA A 256 -16.54 -14.07 -11.58
N TRP A 257 -17.66 -13.86 -12.27
CA TRP A 257 -19.02 -14.04 -11.73
C TRP A 257 -19.24 -15.39 -11.06
N THR A 258 -18.81 -16.47 -11.72
CA THR A 258 -19.00 -17.86 -11.26
C THR A 258 -18.02 -18.28 -10.16
N ALA A 259 -17.04 -17.44 -9.82
CA ALA A 259 -16.11 -17.73 -8.73
C ALA A 259 -16.79 -17.53 -7.37
N GLU A 260 -16.56 -18.49 -6.46
CA GLU A 260 -16.86 -18.31 -5.04
C GLU A 260 -16.10 -17.07 -4.51
N ASP A 261 -16.66 -16.39 -3.51
CA ASP A 261 -16.13 -15.11 -3.01
C ASP A 261 -14.62 -15.15 -2.63
N TRP A 262 -14.15 -16.22 -2.00
CA TRP A 262 -12.75 -16.43 -1.60
C TRP A 262 -11.82 -16.84 -2.76
N GLN A 263 -12.35 -17.15 -3.94
CA GLN A 263 -11.57 -17.50 -5.13
C GLN A 263 -11.29 -16.28 -6.02
N ARG A 264 -12.08 -15.21 -5.89
CA ARG A 264 -12.08 -14.03 -6.77
C ARG A 264 -10.73 -13.28 -6.83
N PRO A 265 -10.52 -12.45 -7.88
CA PRO A 265 -9.38 -11.55 -7.94
C PRO A 265 -9.27 -10.61 -6.72
N PHE A 266 -8.08 -10.03 -6.52
CA PHE A 266 -7.71 -9.19 -5.37
C PHE A 266 -7.62 -9.92 -4.02
N PHE A 267 -8.70 -10.03 -3.25
CA PHE A 267 -8.63 -10.52 -1.86
C PHE A 267 -8.77 -12.03 -1.72
N GLY A 268 -9.23 -12.73 -2.76
CA GLY A 268 -9.30 -14.19 -2.81
C GLY A 268 -7.97 -14.85 -3.20
N VAL A 269 -7.96 -16.18 -3.27
CA VAL A 269 -6.77 -17.00 -3.59
C VAL A 269 -6.16 -16.62 -4.94
N ALA A 270 -6.98 -16.35 -5.96
CA ALA A 270 -6.46 -15.90 -7.25
C ALA A 270 -5.76 -14.54 -7.16
N GLY A 271 -6.26 -13.65 -6.29
CA GLY A 271 -5.63 -12.37 -6.00
C GLY A 271 -4.33 -12.49 -5.18
N VAL A 272 -4.24 -13.47 -4.27
CA VAL A 272 -2.98 -13.82 -3.58
C VAL A 272 -1.93 -14.26 -4.61
N ALA A 273 -2.30 -15.14 -5.55
CA ALA A 273 -1.41 -15.59 -6.62
C ALA A 273 -0.94 -14.41 -7.50
N ALA A 274 -1.85 -13.51 -7.89
CA ALA A 274 -1.50 -12.30 -8.63
C ALA A 274 -0.54 -11.39 -7.83
N MET A 275 -0.76 -11.24 -6.53
CA MET A 275 0.11 -10.43 -5.67
C MET A 275 1.50 -11.05 -5.48
N LEU A 276 1.61 -12.37 -5.46
CA LEU A 276 2.91 -13.07 -5.47
C LEU A 276 3.71 -12.75 -6.75
N VAL A 277 3.03 -12.68 -7.90
CA VAL A 277 3.66 -12.24 -9.16
C VAL A 277 4.15 -10.80 -9.05
N ALA A 278 3.35 -9.89 -8.48
CA ALA A 278 3.79 -8.50 -8.24
C ALA A 278 4.96 -8.39 -7.27
N LEU A 279 5.01 -9.23 -6.23
CA LEU A 279 6.17 -9.33 -5.34
C LEU A 279 7.41 -9.82 -6.09
N GLY A 280 7.26 -10.82 -6.96
CA GLY A 280 8.31 -11.28 -7.87
C GLY A 280 8.81 -10.16 -8.78
N ALA A 281 7.91 -9.38 -9.38
CA ALA A 281 8.25 -8.23 -10.21
C ALA A 281 9.00 -7.14 -9.42
N CYS A 282 8.59 -6.87 -8.17
CA CYS A 282 9.32 -5.96 -7.28
C CYS A 282 10.73 -6.47 -6.97
N ALA A 283 10.89 -7.77 -6.70
CA ALA A 283 12.19 -8.39 -6.47
C ALA A 283 13.09 -8.33 -7.71
N LEU A 284 12.56 -8.61 -8.90
CA LEU A 284 13.30 -8.49 -10.16
C LEU A 284 13.74 -7.05 -10.41
N HIS A 285 12.82 -6.08 -10.27
CA HIS A 285 13.18 -4.67 -10.38
C HIS A 285 14.25 -4.28 -9.35
N ASP A 286 14.12 -4.70 -8.08
CA ASP A 286 15.09 -4.40 -7.03
C ASP A 286 16.49 -4.93 -7.36
N ARG A 287 16.56 -6.15 -7.91
CA ARG A 287 17.82 -6.82 -8.24
C ARG A 287 18.52 -6.21 -9.45
N PHE A 288 17.76 -5.90 -10.50
CA PHE A 288 18.32 -5.60 -11.83
C PHE A 288 18.23 -4.15 -12.26
N VAL A 289 17.26 -3.37 -11.75
CA VAL A 289 16.96 -2.02 -12.25
C VAL A 289 17.17 -0.94 -11.19
N ALA A 290 16.90 -1.25 -9.92
CA ALA A 290 16.96 -0.26 -8.87
C ALA A 290 18.38 0.20 -8.55
N LYS A 291 18.57 1.53 -8.48
CA LYS A 291 19.84 2.14 -8.04
C LYS A 291 20.22 1.75 -6.61
N THR A 292 19.22 1.59 -5.73
CA THR A 292 19.39 1.20 -4.34
C THR A 292 18.54 -0.03 -4.07
N ARG A 293 19.20 -1.13 -3.68
CA ARG A 293 18.55 -2.39 -3.34
C ARG A 293 17.87 -2.28 -1.98
N LEU A 294 16.63 -2.76 -1.90
CA LEU A 294 15.81 -2.78 -0.69
C LEU A 294 15.56 -4.22 -0.23
N ILE A 295 15.15 -5.09 -1.16
CA ILE A 295 14.78 -6.49 -0.90
C ILE A 295 16.04 -7.31 -0.65
N PHE A 296 17.08 -7.05 -1.45
CA PHE A 296 18.37 -7.74 -1.38
C PHE A 296 19.47 -6.86 -0.76
N ALA A 297 19.08 -5.87 0.06
CA ALA A 297 20.04 -5.04 0.77
C ALA A 297 20.92 -5.90 1.69
N PRO A 298 22.25 -5.69 1.73
CA PRO A 298 23.12 -6.37 2.68
C PRO A 298 22.66 -6.08 4.12
N ALA A 299 22.85 -7.03 5.03
CA ALA A 299 22.58 -6.79 6.44
C ALA A 299 23.40 -5.58 6.92
N PRO A 300 22.83 -4.68 7.75
CA PRO A 300 23.56 -3.54 8.28
C PRO A 300 24.80 -4.03 9.04
N GLY A 301 25.99 -3.76 8.48
CA GLY A 301 27.30 -4.21 9.00
C GLY A 301 28.22 -4.88 7.97
N ALA A 302 27.71 -5.33 6.81
CA ALA A 302 28.52 -6.05 5.82
C ALA A 302 29.44 -5.16 4.95
N GLU A 303 29.15 -3.86 4.86
CA GLU A 303 29.91 -2.93 3.99
C GLU A 303 31.23 -2.44 4.60
N GLY A 304 31.53 -2.77 5.86
CA GLY A 304 32.75 -2.34 6.56
C GLY A 304 34.02 -3.15 6.25
N GLN A 305 33.94 -4.30 5.56
CA GLN A 305 35.10 -5.19 5.38
C GLN A 305 35.64 -5.25 3.94
N GLY A 306 34.95 -4.68 2.95
CA GLY A 306 35.34 -4.77 1.53
C GLY A 306 36.10 -3.57 0.96
N ALA A 307 35.94 -2.37 1.52
CA ALA A 307 36.44 -1.13 0.92
C ALA A 307 37.85 -0.71 1.38
N ALA A 308 38.42 -1.34 2.41
CA ALA A 308 39.73 -0.96 2.97
C ALA A 308 40.95 -1.57 2.25
N LYS A 309 40.77 -2.49 1.29
CA LYS A 309 41.89 -3.23 0.66
C LYS A 309 42.39 -2.69 -0.68
N LYS A 310 42.14 -1.42 -0.98
CA LYS A 310 42.70 -0.73 -2.17
C LYS A 310 43.26 0.67 -1.88
N LYS A 311 43.94 0.86 -0.74
CA LYS A 311 44.96 1.91 -0.64
C LYS A 311 46.26 1.36 -1.23
N LYS A 312 46.50 1.70 -2.49
CA LYS A 312 47.79 1.54 -3.17
C LYS A 312 48.80 2.35 -2.35
N GLN A 313 49.78 1.69 -1.74
CA GLN A 313 50.94 2.32 -1.10
C GLN A 313 51.59 3.28 -2.11
N PRO A 314 51.91 4.53 -1.75
CA PRO A 314 52.92 5.29 -2.48
C PRO A 314 54.29 4.71 -2.17
N ALA A 315 55.10 4.52 -3.22
CA ALA A 315 56.49 4.10 -3.13
C ALA A 315 57.35 5.16 -2.39
N PRO A 316 58.45 4.76 -1.73
CA PRO A 316 59.32 5.70 -1.03
C PRO A 316 60.16 6.48 -2.06
N SER A 317 59.93 7.80 -2.15
CA SER A 317 60.82 8.71 -2.88
C SER A 317 61.92 9.22 -1.97
N LYS A 318 63.14 9.14 -2.47
CA LYS A 318 64.40 9.54 -1.84
C LYS A 318 64.43 11.03 -1.49
N ALA A 319 65.15 11.35 -0.42
CA ALA A 319 65.66 12.67 -0.08
C ALA A 319 66.51 13.25 -1.24
N PRO A 320 66.65 14.58 -1.26
CA PRO A 320 67.95 15.12 -0.83
C PRO A 320 67.85 16.33 0.11
N ASP A 321 68.91 16.46 0.90
CA ASP A 321 69.34 17.64 1.65
C ASP A 321 69.55 18.84 0.72
N ASP A 322 69.18 20.06 1.14
CA ASP A 322 70.14 21.13 1.49
C ASP A 322 69.47 22.48 1.86
N GLU A 323 70.09 23.13 2.84
CA GLU A 323 70.24 24.59 3.10
C GLU A 323 69.05 25.58 3.20
N THR A 324 68.81 25.96 4.46
CA THR A 324 68.53 27.26 5.16
C THR A 324 68.68 28.63 4.41
N PRO A 325 68.44 29.78 5.09
CA PRO A 325 67.22 30.35 5.68
C PRO A 325 67.01 31.84 5.22
N ASP A 326 65.87 32.48 5.49
CA ASP A 326 65.83 33.91 5.88
C ASP A 326 64.41 34.46 6.05
N GLU A 327 64.23 35.14 7.20
CA GLU A 327 63.55 36.43 7.42
C GLU A 327 62.09 36.64 6.96
N ALA A 328 61.29 37.51 7.57
CA ALA A 328 61.20 38.17 8.87
C ALA A 328 60.00 39.12 8.70
N ALA A 329 59.25 39.35 9.79
CA ALA A 329 58.33 40.49 9.97
C ALA A 329 57.11 40.56 9.00
N ASP A 330 55.98 41.19 9.31
CA ASP A 330 55.66 42.16 10.34
C ASP A 330 54.14 42.16 10.58
N ALA A 331 53.76 42.81 11.69
CA ALA A 331 52.44 43.25 12.15
C ALA A 331 51.61 43.98 11.06
N SER A 332 50.32 44.28 11.20
CA SER A 332 49.64 44.94 12.32
C SER A 332 48.12 45.07 12.07
N GLU A 333 47.38 45.32 13.17
CA GLU A 333 46.23 46.22 13.32
C GLU A 333 44.81 45.88 12.76
N GLU A 334 43.96 45.40 13.69
CA GLU A 334 42.65 45.95 14.15
C GLU A 334 42.19 47.37 13.67
N PRO A 335 40.96 47.87 13.99
CA PRO A 335 39.61 47.33 13.85
C PRO A 335 38.60 48.44 13.34
N ALA A 336 37.30 48.18 13.52
CA ALA A 336 36.22 49.15 13.84
C ALA A 336 35.18 49.56 12.77
N ALA A 337 33.93 49.22 13.14
CA ALA A 337 32.78 50.13 13.32
C ALA A 337 31.82 50.50 12.16
N ALA A 338 30.56 50.11 12.41
CA ALA A 338 29.33 50.93 12.41
C ALA A 338 28.67 51.34 11.08
N SER A 339 27.36 51.06 10.96
CA SER A 339 26.29 52.06 11.12
C SER A 339 25.02 51.76 10.28
N ALA A 340 23.86 51.94 10.93
CA ALA A 340 22.54 52.38 10.42
C ALA A 340 21.83 51.56 9.32
N ALA A 341 20.68 50.94 9.58
CA ALA A 341 19.33 51.53 9.71
C ALA A 341 18.79 52.15 8.41
N ARG A 342 17.68 51.58 7.88
CA ARG A 342 16.52 52.32 7.33
C ARG A 342 15.37 51.39 6.92
N ASP A 343 14.24 51.66 7.55
CA ASP A 343 12.83 51.49 7.18
C ASP A 343 12.48 51.11 5.72
N ALA A 344 11.66 50.06 5.58
CA ALA A 344 10.38 50.02 4.85
C ALA A 344 9.71 48.65 5.04
#